data_AF-A0A965PC81-F1
#
_entry.id   AF-A0A965PC81-F1
#
_cell.length_a   1.000
_cell.length_b   1.000
_cell.length_c   1.000
_cell.angle_alpha   90.00
_cell.angle_beta   90.00
_cell.angle_gamma   90.00
#
_symmetry.space_group_name_H-M   'P 1'
#
loop_
_entity.id
_entity.type
_entity.pdbx_description
1 polymer ?
#
loop_
_entity_poly.entity_id
_entity_poly.type
_entity_poly.pdbx_seq_one_letter_code
_entity_poly.pdbx_strand_id
1 'polypeptide(L)'
;MYQPLVVYSVSGGYRPSQSYGGPDAAPNVLFRGLNYWLRPYGRLVPVRGVSLRQTGLNTTGSRIFPLNTNRGVIGGTVVNAKSSLVRYNQALFYLSQETGQQVYINESTTTPFTLTGVTTSTTAGRLRVALLSGTTYAAHDAGLPTPASIGTVSIEPGGTKGMDGIVSLIASAKRIATETISNPSTVAANGGGQTQTLSSSGNNRIRVVLPAAISGQDAWMYGGTYWGQGNFGPWRLIREVRVTIEGTIGIATQVLTGTGTRFTRDLHVGDVITVNGADYTIATITSDTSATVVSGADQAAPKTATVKEIVLEWRNGELTDLFEFDNDEPPILDGLMLFNNVPFGWRDNVLYPSKIGNPESFPRILARSTQSGANIVHALAGDARIFLLTTNGLEVVTFTQNPADPFLIRQAWSFGFSGPAQAVVAEGTLFAAVGTSTGVKIVRTRVDDSPDLEFAAPVESDMATWDVSRVVMGLDPSNGAVLAMHYDGSTYTTIIPYMLQQGVWGLPIQVTGQVVSAATVNNTCELIIKSGAEFKVY
;
A
#
# COMPACT_ATOMS: atom_id res chain seq x y z
N MET A 1 -33.75 36.50 50.19
CA MET A 1 -32.66 35.98 49.33
C MET A 1 -32.09 34.74 50.02
N TYR A 2 -32.41 33.55 49.52
CA TYR A 2 -31.69 32.29 49.80
C TYR A 2 -32.02 31.35 48.64
N GLN A 3 -31.00 30.79 48.01
CA GLN A 3 -31.12 29.93 46.83
C GLN A 3 -30.77 28.49 47.25
N PRO A 4 -31.74 27.56 47.33
CA PRO A 4 -31.44 26.17 47.64
C PRO A 4 -30.63 25.52 46.51
N LEU A 5 -29.72 24.61 46.88
CA LEU A 5 -28.70 24.05 46.00
C LEU A 5 -29.27 23.28 44.80
N VAL A 6 -28.46 23.29 43.74
CA VAL A 6 -28.59 22.49 42.53
C VAL A 6 -28.85 21.02 42.85
N VAL A 7 -29.83 20.43 42.16
CA VAL A 7 -30.07 18.99 42.14
C VAL A 7 -28.85 18.28 41.55
N TYR A 8 -28.17 17.46 42.34
CA TYR A 8 -27.12 16.56 41.86
C TYR A 8 -27.73 15.44 41.01
N SER A 9 -27.93 15.70 39.72
CA SER A 9 -28.07 14.63 38.74
C SER A 9 -26.73 13.89 38.60
N VAL A 10 -26.80 12.59 38.34
CA VAL A 10 -25.66 11.71 38.00
C VAL A 10 -26.09 10.88 36.79
N SER A 11 -25.21 10.63 35.81
CA SER A 11 -25.60 9.88 34.62
C SER A 11 -24.39 9.32 33.83
N GLY A 12 -24.63 8.35 32.93
CA GLY A 12 -23.76 7.18 32.61
C GLY A 12 -22.73 7.19 31.46
N GLY A 13 -22.01 6.06 31.37
CA GLY A 13 -20.89 5.70 30.46
C GLY A 13 -20.44 4.23 30.72
N TYR A 14 -19.46 3.70 29.98
CA TYR A 14 -19.15 2.25 29.92
C TYR A 14 -18.33 1.66 31.09
N ARG A 15 -18.31 0.32 31.21
CA ARG A 15 -17.53 -0.43 32.23
C ARG A 15 -16.02 -0.40 31.93
N PRO A 16 -15.15 0.02 32.87
CA PRO A 16 -13.69 -0.03 32.69
C PRO A 16 -13.13 -1.46 32.79
N SER A 17 -11.92 -1.67 32.29
CA SER A 17 -11.32 -3.01 32.11
C SER A 17 -10.61 -3.61 33.32
N GLN A 18 -10.40 -2.81 34.37
CA GLN A 18 -9.96 -3.28 35.69
C GLN A 18 -11.12 -3.13 36.70
N SER A 19 -11.64 -4.25 37.19
CA SER A 19 -12.56 -4.25 38.34
C SER A 19 -11.76 -4.16 39.64
N TYR A 20 -11.73 -2.98 40.24
CA TYR A 20 -11.20 -2.77 41.59
C TYR A 20 -12.22 -3.10 42.71
N GLY A 21 -13.46 -3.42 42.33
CA GLY A 21 -14.46 -3.99 43.24
C GLY A 21 -14.46 -5.52 43.14
N GLY A 22 -14.48 -6.19 44.30
CA GLY A 22 -14.73 -7.62 44.40
C GLY A 22 -16.16 -8.02 43.94
N PRO A 23 -16.48 -9.33 43.93
CA PRO A 23 -17.63 -9.88 43.21
C PRO A 23 -19.02 -9.34 43.59
N ASP A 24 -19.19 -8.73 44.77
CA ASP A 24 -20.50 -8.35 45.33
C ASP A 24 -20.80 -6.83 45.31
N ALA A 25 -20.10 -6.03 44.51
CA ALA A 25 -20.34 -4.59 44.42
C ALA A 25 -21.58 -4.24 43.56
N ALA A 26 -22.64 -3.73 44.20
CA ALA A 26 -23.90 -3.33 43.54
C ALA A 26 -23.69 -2.24 42.45
N PRO A 27 -24.47 -2.26 41.35
CA PRO A 27 -24.21 -1.49 40.12
C PRO A 27 -24.44 0.04 40.21
N ASN A 28 -24.48 0.60 41.42
CA ASN A 28 -24.96 1.95 41.71
C ASN A 28 -23.84 2.94 42.07
N VAL A 29 -22.57 2.49 42.10
CA VAL A 29 -21.44 3.24 42.66
C VAL A 29 -20.56 3.85 41.56
N LEU A 30 -20.25 5.14 41.71
CA LEU A 30 -19.49 5.96 40.77
C LEU A 30 -17.98 5.69 40.82
N PHE A 31 -17.34 5.63 39.65
CA PHE A 31 -15.88 5.54 39.51
C PHE A 31 -15.30 6.79 38.83
N ARG A 32 -14.10 7.21 39.27
CA ARG A 32 -13.35 8.38 38.77
C ARG A 32 -12.00 7.93 38.20
N GLY A 33 -11.58 8.54 37.10
CA GLY A 33 -10.18 8.59 36.66
C GLY A 33 -9.90 9.86 35.87
N LEU A 34 -8.63 10.23 35.71
CA LEU A 34 -8.26 11.37 34.89
C LEU A 34 -8.54 11.06 33.41
N ASN A 35 -9.23 11.97 32.73
CA ASN A 35 -9.43 12.03 31.27
C ASN A 35 -10.53 11.15 30.62
N TYR A 36 -11.59 10.73 31.31
CA TYR A 36 -12.74 10.05 30.67
C TYR A 36 -14.13 10.46 31.18
N TRP A 37 -15.16 10.04 30.44
CA TRP A 37 -16.52 10.58 30.49
C TRP A 37 -17.54 9.64 31.16
N LEU A 38 -18.46 10.26 31.90
CA LEU A 38 -19.82 9.82 32.18
C LEU A 38 -20.71 11.02 31.78
N ARG A 39 -21.94 10.85 31.24
CA ARG A 39 -22.63 11.89 30.42
C ARG A 39 -23.53 11.36 29.27
N PRO A 40 -24.76 10.84 29.49
CA PRO A 40 -25.65 10.27 28.48
C PRO A 40 -26.77 11.27 28.08
N TYR A 41 -27.79 10.77 27.36
CA TYR A 41 -28.21 11.42 26.10
C TYR A 41 -26.94 11.72 25.29
N GLY A 42 -26.17 10.64 25.10
CA GLY A 42 -24.74 10.70 24.82
C GLY A 42 -24.41 11.53 23.58
N ARG A 43 -23.33 12.30 23.69
CA ARG A 43 -22.77 13.03 22.55
C ARG A 43 -21.27 12.76 22.50
N LEU A 44 -20.81 12.20 21.40
CA LEU A 44 -19.38 12.15 21.08
C LEU A 44 -18.83 13.59 21.06
N VAL A 45 -17.81 13.84 21.88
CA VAL A 45 -17.05 15.09 21.84
C VAL A 45 -15.84 14.83 20.93
N PRO A 46 -15.65 15.62 19.86
CA PRO A 46 -14.53 15.42 18.94
C PRO A 46 -13.20 15.56 19.68
N VAL A 47 -12.20 14.76 19.28
CA VAL A 47 -10.83 14.87 19.81
C VAL A 47 -10.34 16.32 19.65
N ARG A 48 -9.97 16.94 20.77
CA ARG A 48 -9.54 18.35 20.81
C ARG A 48 -8.23 18.52 20.04
N GLY A 49 -8.32 19.01 18.80
CA GLY A 49 -7.18 19.33 17.94
C GLY A 49 -7.53 19.49 16.46
N VAL A 50 -8.56 18.79 15.96
CA VAL A 50 -8.96 18.81 14.55
C VAL A 50 -9.89 19.98 14.18
N SER A 51 -9.36 21.20 14.25
CA SER A 51 -9.89 22.36 13.51
C SER A 51 -9.50 22.31 12.03
N LEU A 52 -9.66 21.14 11.39
CA LEU A 52 -9.66 20.99 9.94
C LEU A 52 -10.98 20.34 9.54
N ARG A 53 -12.01 21.20 9.52
CA ARG A 53 -13.20 20.90 8.73
C ARG A 53 -12.76 20.65 7.30
N GLN A 54 -13.19 19.57 6.68
CA GLN A 54 -13.15 19.43 5.22
C GLN A 54 -14.27 20.31 4.62
N THR A 55 -14.21 21.63 4.84
CA THR A 55 -15.11 22.66 4.29
C THR A 55 -14.79 23.01 2.83
N GLY A 56 -14.20 22.07 2.09
CA GLY A 56 -14.18 22.13 0.64
C GLY A 56 -15.57 21.81 0.14
N LEU A 57 -16.23 22.80 -0.48
CA LEU A 57 -17.47 22.60 -1.23
C LEU A 57 -17.24 21.49 -2.26
N ASN A 58 -17.93 20.35 -2.09
CA ASN A 58 -18.34 19.33 -3.08
C ASN A 58 -18.57 17.99 -2.36
N THR A 59 -19.84 17.76 -2.04
CA THR A 59 -20.40 16.58 -1.35
C THR A 59 -19.86 15.23 -1.86
N THR A 60 -18.98 14.60 -1.08
CA THR A 60 -18.45 13.25 -1.34
C THR A 60 -18.19 12.52 -0.01
N GLY A 61 -18.83 11.37 0.21
CA GLY A 61 -18.67 10.52 1.39
C GLY A 61 -17.42 9.64 1.35
N SER A 62 -16.39 10.09 2.06
CA SER A 62 -15.07 9.47 2.10
C SER A 62 -14.99 8.20 2.98
N ARG A 63 -13.89 7.45 2.81
CA ARG A 63 -13.50 6.31 3.67
C ARG A 63 -12.19 6.63 4.41
N ILE A 64 -12.08 6.26 5.70
CA ILE A 64 -10.83 6.35 6.48
C ILE A 64 -9.99 5.09 6.25
N PHE A 65 -8.68 5.29 6.15
CA PHE A 65 -7.68 4.23 6.16
C PHE A 65 -6.62 4.52 7.24
N PRO A 66 -6.26 3.53 8.07
CA PRO A 66 -5.17 3.67 9.01
C PRO A 66 -3.83 3.51 8.30
N LEU A 67 -2.92 4.46 8.49
CA LEU A 67 -1.59 4.50 7.90
C LEU A 67 -0.54 4.59 9.02
N ASN A 68 -0.31 3.46 9.69
CA ASN A 68 0.46 3.37 10.94
C ASN A 68 -0.19 4.25 12.02
N THR A 69 0.51 5.26 12.53
CA THR A 69 -0.03 6.28 13.44
C THR A 69 -0.88 7.36 12.75
N ASN A 70 -0.89 7.39 11.41
CA ASN A 70 -1.43 8.49 10.62
C ASN A 70 -2.77 8.11 9.96
N ARG A 71 -3.53 9.09 9.50
CA ARG A 71 -4.79 8.90 8.78
C ARG A 71 -4.62 9.11 7.27
N GLY A 72 -5.19 8.22 6.46
CA GLY A 72 -5.50 8.46 5.05
C GLY A 72 -7.01 8.58 4.83
N VAL A 73 -7.42 9.40 3.84
CA VAL A 73 -8.83 9.59 3.45
C VAL A 73 -8.92 9.63 1.92
N ILE A 74 -9.72 8.76 1.32
CA ILE A 74 -10.07 8.83 -0.11
C ILE A 74 -11.45 9.48 -0.23
N GLY A 75 -11.58 10.53 -1.06
CA GLY A 75 -12.86 11.12 -1.44
C GLY A 75 -13.65 10.23 -2.40
N GLY A 76 -14.96 10.36 -2.43
CA GLY A 76 -15.84 9.53 -3.27
C GLY A 76 -17.31 9.80 -3.02
N THR A 77 -18.22 9.57 -3.96
CA THR A 77 -19.66 9.76 -3.73
C THR A 77 -20.29 8.58 -2.99
N VAL A 78 -19.71 7.38 -3.15
CA VAL A 78 -20.30 6.12 -2.67
C VAL A 78 -19.57 5.62 -1.42
N VAL A 79 -20.27 5.70 -0.28
CA VAL A 79 -19.89 4.97 0.94
C VAL A 79 -19.83 3.47 0.61
N ASN A 80 -18.77 2.79 1.06
CA ASN A 80 -18.44 1.40 0.70
C ASN A 80 -18.04 1.18 -0.78
N ALA A 81 -17.65 2.24 -1.52
CA ALA A 81 -16.92 2.05 -2.77
C ALA A 81 -15.69 1.17 -2.54
N LYS A 82 -15.51 0.18 -3.42
CA LYS A 82 -14.31 -0.66 -3.58
C LYS A 82 -13.08 0.24 -3.72
N SER A 83 -12.38 0.41 -2.60
CA SER A 83 -11.30 1.38 -2.41
C SER A 83 -10.35 0.88 -1.32
N SER A 84 -9.07 1.18 -1.45
CA SER A 84 -8.03 0.77 -0.50
C SER A 84 -6.85 1.72 -0.53
N LEU A 85 -6.19 1.89 0.61
CA LEU A 85 -5.01 2.72 0.80
C LEU A 85 -4.16 2.11 1.92
N VAL A 86 -2.90 1.81 1.63
CA VAL A 86 -1.94 1.18 2.54
C VAL A 86 -0.57 1.84 2.37
N ARG A 87 0.27 1.84 3.42
CA ARG A 87 1.66 2.31 3.33
C ARG A 87 2.63 1.12 3.30
N TYR A 88 3.39 1.01 2.23
CA TYR A 88 4.51 0.08 2.10
C TYR A 88 5.80 0.88 2.15
N ASN A 89 6.61 0.70 3.21
CA ASN A 89 7.80 1.52 3.48
C ASN A 89 7.51 3.03 3.41
N GLN A 90 8.09 3.76 2.44
CA GLN A 90 7.86 5.19 2.20
C GLN A 90 6.84 5.46 1.08
N ALA A 91 6.34 4.42 0.40
CA ALA A 91 5.38 4.51 -0.67
C ALA A 91 3.95 4.27 -0.17
N LEU A 92 2.99 4.95 -0.80
CA LEU A 92 1.56 4.73 -0.56
C LEU A 92 0.97 3.98 -1.75
N PHE A 93 0.35 2.84 -1.49
CA PHE A 93 -0.37 2.05 -2.48
C PHE A 93 -1.86 2.26 -2.32
N TYR A 94 -2.55 2.60 -3.39
CA TYR A 94 -3.96 2.99 -3.31
C TYR A 94 -4.73 2.74 -4.59
N LEU A 95 -6.04 2.52 -4.45
CA LEU A 95 -6.96 2.32 -5.56
C LEU A 95 -8.39 2.72 -5.17
N SER A 96 -9.21 3.01 -6.18
CA SER A 96 -10.65 3.24 -6.04
C SER A 96 -11.35 2.84 -7.34
N GLN A 97 -12.59 2.35 -7.24
CA GLN A 97 -13.48 2.23 -8.39
C GLN A 97 -14.01 3.59 -8.86
N GLU A 98 -14.05 4.60 -7.98
CA GLU A 98 -14.32 5.98 -8.38
C GLU A 98 -13.01 6.63 -8.87
N THR A 99 -13.01 7.05 -10.14
CA THR A 99 -11.83 7.62 -10.81
C THR A 99 -11.65 9.11 -10.50
N GLY A 100 -10.41 9.61 -10.58
CA GLY A 100 -10.08 11.03 -10.42
C GLY A 100 -10.32 11.62 -9.02
N GLN A 101 -10.69 10.79 -8.05
CA GLN A 101 -10.87 11.20 -6.66
C GLN A 101 -9.56 11.60 -5.98
N GLN A 102 -9.64 12.55 -5.06
CA GLN A 102 -8.53 13.00 -4.23
C GLN A 102 -8.28 12.06 -3.05
N VAL A 103 -7.01 11.79 -2.77
CA VAL A 103 -6.50 11.05 -1.62
C VAL A 103 -5.73 12.01 -0.74
N TYR A 104 -6.22 12.22 0.48
CA TYR A 104 -5.65 13.12 1.47
C TYR A 104 -4.94 12.30 2.55
N ILE A 105 -3.67 12.63 2.83
CA ILE A 105 -2.87 11.94 3.84
C ILE A 105 -2.47 12.91 4.95
N ASN A 106 -2.84 12.58 6.19
CA ASN A 106 -2.53 13.36 7.39
C ASN A 106 -1.18 12.93 7.97
N GLU A 107 -0.09 13.31 7.30
CA GLU A 107 1.26 12.80 7.59
C GLU A 107 2.17 13.72 8.41
N SER A 108 1.81 14.99 8.57
CA SER A 108 2.62 15.95 9.33
C SER A 108 2.62 15.63 10.84
N THR A 109 3.76 15.82 11.50
CA THR A 109 3.85 15.85 12.97
C THR A 109 3.68 17.26 13.55
N THR A 110 3.66 18.28 12.70
CA THR A 110 3.53 19.71 13.07
C THR A 110 2.27 20.34 12.50
N THR A 111 1.56 21.11 13.32
CA THR A 111 0.36 21.87 12.89
C THR A 111 0.74 23.17 12.16
N PRO A 112 0.04 23.55 11.07
CA PRO A 112 -1.04 22.83 10.42
C PRO A 112 -0.54 21.64 9.59
N PHE A 113 -1.31 20.56 9.58
CA PHE A 113 -0.96 19.38 8.79
C PHE A 113 -1.02 19.69 7.30
N THR A 114 0.11 19.62 6.60
CA THR A 114 0.14 19.74 5.14
C THR A 114 -0.39 18.47 4.50
N LEU A 115 -1.66 18.49 4.10
CA LEU A 115 -2.27 17.44 3.29
C LEU A 115 -1.71 17.53 1.86
N THR A 116 -0.68 16.75 1.55
CA THR A 116 -0.34 16.55 0.13
C THR A 116 -1.33 15.59 -0.48
N GLY A 117 -2.18 16.11 -1.37
CA GLY A 117 -3.17 15.31 -2.09
C GLY A 117 -2.56 14.61 -3.31
N VAL A 118 -2.97 13.36 -3.54
CA VAL A 118 -2.75 12.65 -4.83
C VAL A 118 -4.06 12.18 -5.42
N THR A 119 -4.13 12.06 -6.75
CA THR A 119 -5.33 11.56 -7.44
C THR A 119 -5.30 10.05 -7.64
N THR A 120 -6.46 9.42 -7.49
CA THR A 120 -6.74 8.06 -7.98
C THR A 120 -6.64 8.00 -9.51
N SER A 121 -6.50 6.79 -10.05
CA SER A 121 -6.36 6.59 -11.50
C SER A 121 -7.59 7.11 -12.27
N THR A 122 -7.39 7.40 -13.56
CA THR A 122 -8.47 7.59 -14.54
C THR A 122 -9.13 6.27 -14.94
N THR A 123 -8.54 5.13 -14.58
CA THR A 123 -9.11 3.79 -14.79
C THR A 123 -9.55 3.20 -13.44
N ALA A 124 -10.83 2.87 -13.32
CA ALA A 124 -11.42 2.31 -12.10
C ALA A 124 -10.68 1.04 -11.65
N GLY A 125 -10.30 0.96 -10.37
CA GLY A 125 -9.60 -0.18 -9.78
C GLY A 125 -8.13 -0.37 -10.18
N ARG A 126 -7.56 0.49 -11.03
CA ARG A 126 -6.12 0.46 -11.37
C ARG A 126 -5.31 0.85 -10.12
N LEU A 127 -4.41 -0.02 -9.68
CA LEU A 127 -3.54 0.23 -8.54
C LEU A 127 -2.58 1.38 -8.85
N ARG A 128 -2.45 2.30 -7.91
CA ARG A 128 -1.57 3.47 -7.97
C ARG A 128 -0.53 3.38 -6.86
N VAL A 129 0.66 3.90 -7.14
CA VAL A 129 1.71 4.10 -6.16
C VAL A 129 2.06 5.59 -6.10
N ALA A 130 2.08 6.14 -4.89
CA ALA A 130 2.54 7.50 -4.63
C ALA A 130 3.86 7.45 -3.86
N LEU A 131 4.88 8.07 -4.44
CA LEU A 131 6.25 8.13 -3.91
C LEU A 131 6.48 9.49 -3.23
N LEU A 132 7.01 9.48 -2.02
CA LEU A 132 7.37 10.73 -1.32
C LEU A 132 8.67 11.30 -1.90
N SER A 133 8.61 12.54 -2.39
CA SER A 133 9.75 13.32 -2.87
C SER A 133 9.82 14.63 -2.10
N GLY A 134 10.74 14.70 -1.14
CA GLY A 134 10.78 15.78 -0.15
C GLY A 134 9.52 15.78 0.72
N THR A 135 8.64 16.76 0.51
CA THR A 135 7.36 16.91 1.24
C THR A 135 6.14 16.62 0.38
N THR A 136 6.31 16.27 -0.90
CA THR A 136 5.21 16.04 -1.84
C THR A 136 5.19 14.62 -2.39
N TYR A 137 4.02 14.16 -2.84
CA TYR A 137 3.83 12.83 -3.39
C TYR A 137 3.71 12.89 -4.92
N ALA A 138 4.53 12.11 -5.61
CA ALA A 138 4.43 11.88 -7.04
C ALA A 138 3.65 10.57 -7.30
N ALA A 139 2.56 10.65 -8.05
CA ALA A 139 1.61 9.55 -8.23
C ALA A 139 1.72 8.89 -9.61
N HIS A 140 1.97 7.58 -9.61
CA HIS A 140 2.14 6.74 -10.79
C HIS A 140 1.15 5.57 -10.76
N ASP A 141 0.94 4.94 -11.91
CA ASP A 141 0.38 3.59 -11.90
C ASP A 141 1.40 2.64 -11.24
N ALA A 142 0.88 1.70 -10.46
CA ALA A 142 1.69 0.64 -9.88
C ALA A 142 1.94 -0.43 -10.95
N GLY A 143 3.14 -1.00 -10.90
CA GLY A 143 3.69 -1.86 -11.93
C GLY A 143 4.50 -1.03 -12.92
N LEU A 144 5.48 -1.69 -13.53
CA LEU A 144 6.21 -1.15 -14.67
C LEU A 144 5.97 -2.11 -15.85
N PRO A 145 5.51 -1.62 -17.02
CA PRO A 145 5.37 -2.46 -18.20
C PRO A 145 6.73 -3.01 -18.66
N THR A 146 6.67 -4.12 -19.39
CA THR A 146 7.82 -4.67 -20.11
C THR A 146 8.38 -3.64 -21.09
N PRO A 147 9.71 -3.38 -21.10
CA PRO A 147 10.30 -2.45 -22.03
C PRO A 147 10.13 -2.92 -23.48
N ALA A 148 9.66 -2.03 -24.35
CA ALA A 148 9.48 -2.29 -25.78
C ALA A 148 10.82 -2.48 -26.53
N SER A 149 11.93 -2.04 -25.93
CA SER A 149 13.30 -2.21 -26.43
C SER A 149 14.30 -2.14 -25.28
N ILE A 150 15.48 -2.74 -25.46
CA ILE A 150 16.63 -2.57 -24.55
C ILE A 150 17.44 -1.30 -24.82
N GLY A 151 17.10 -0.56 -25.88
CA GLY A 151 17.91 0.52 -26.43
C GLY A 151 18.63 0.13 -27.72
N THR A 152 19.40 1.05 -28.28
CA THR A 152 20.22 0.77 -29.48
C THR A 152 21.54 0.16 -29.06
N VAL A 153 21.78 -1.09 -29.43
CA VAL A 153 22.98 -1.84 -29.06
C VAL A 153 24.03 -1.80 -30.17
N SER A 154 25.30 -1.60 -29.78
CA SER A 154 26.45 -1.62 -30.68
C SER A 154 27.70 -2.17 -29.98
N ILE A 155 28.67 -2.64 -30.74
CA ILE A 155 29.98 -3.09 -30.25
C ILE A 155 30.95 -1.92 -30.37
N GLU A 156 31.75 -1.65 -29.33
CA GLU A 156 32.84 -0.69 -29.38
C GLU A 156 34.16 -1.27 -28.84
N PRO A 157 35.32 -0.80 -29.35
CA PRO A 157 36.62 -1.11 -28.76
C PRO A 157 36.84 -0.34 -27.45
N GLY A 158 37.77 -0.80 -26.63
CA GLY A 158 38.14 -0.18 -25.35
C GLY A 158 37.61 -0.90 -24.10
N GLY A 159 37.12 -2.14 -24.26
CA GLY A 159 36.84 -3.05 -23.14
C GLY A 159 38.12 -3.47 -22.41
N THR A 160 37.97 -3.80 -21.13
CA THR A 160 39.04 -4.23 -20.22
C THR A 160 38.92 -5.70 -19.81
N LYS A 161 37.76 -6.32 -20.04
CA LYS A 161 37.45 -7.70 -19.59
C LYS A 161 37.67 -8.78 -20.65
N GLY A 162 37.95 -8.41 -21.91
CA GLY A 162 38.27 -9.36 -22.98
C GLY A 162 37.11 -10.30 -23.34
N MET A 163 35.92 -9.74 -23.52
CA MET A 163 34.71 -10.52 -23.83
C MET A 163 34.78 -11.15 -25.22
N ASP A 164 34.43 -12.43 -25.31
CA ASP A 164 34.49 -13.24 -26.53
C ASP A 164 33.16 -13.95 -26.83
N GLY A 165 32.95 -14.29 -28.10
CA GLY A 165 31.85 -15.12 -28.57
C GLY A 165 30.50 -14.40 -28.60
N ILE A 166 29.44 -15.20 -28.64
CA ILE A 166 28.07 -14.70 -28.75
C ILE A 166 27.48 -14.49 -27.35
N VAL A 167 26.96 -13.30 -27.09
CA VAL A 167 26.23 -12.94 -25.87
C VAL A 167 24.82 -12.45 -26.22
N SER A 168 23.91 -12.49 -25.25
CA SER A 168 22.57 -11.91 -25.35
C SER A 168 22.35 -10.93 -24.20
N LEU A 169 21.56 -9.89 -24.45
CA LEU A 169 21.17 -8.86 -23.49
C LEU A 169 19.66 -8.79 -23.32
N ILE A 170 19.21 -8.41 -22.13
CA ILE A 170 17.84 -8.01 -21.83
C ILE A 170 17.83 -6.77 -20.96
N ALA A 171 16.71 -6.05 -20.93
CA ALA A 171 16.50 -4.93 -20.00
C ALA A 171 15.13 -5.03 -19.33
N SER A 172 15.10 -4.77 -18.02
CA SER A 172 13.88 -4.46 -17.27
C SER A 172 13.88 -2.98 -16.86
N ALA A 173 12.69 -2.40 -16.75
CA ALA A 173 12.51 -1.12 -16.08
C ALA A 173 12.53 -1.34 -14.56
N LYS A 174 13.08 -0.37 -13.81
CA LYS A 174 13.10 -0.38 -12.34
C LYS A 174 12.57 0.94 -11.76
N ARG A 175 11.89 0.82 -10.62
CA ARG A 175 11.53 1.93 -9.71
C ARG A 175 12.21 1.67 -8.37
N ILE A 176 13.30 2.38 -8.10
CA ILE A 176 14.16 2.19 -6.92
C ILE A 176 13.37 2.42 -5.63
N ALA A 177 12.50 3.43 -5.59
CA ALA A 177 11.74 3.79 -4.37
C ALA A 177 10.83 2.66 -3.80
N THR A 178 10.54 1.63 -4.58
CA THR A 178 9.79 0.43 -4.17
C THR A 178 10.54 -0.87 -4.45
N GLU A 179 11.78 -0.80 -4.96
CA GLU A 179 12.54 -1.93 -5.53
C GLU A 179 11.79 -2.71 -6.64
N THR A 180 10.78 -2.10 -7.25
CA THR A 180 9.98 -2.73 -8.30
C THR A 180 10.77 -2.92 -9.58
N ILE A 181 10.72 -4.13 -10.16
CA ILE A 181 11.36 -4.50 -11.42
C ILE A 181 10.29 -5.05 -12.36
N SER A 182 10.28 -4.64 -13.63
CA SER A 182 9.35 -5.19 -14.63
C SER A 182 9.83 -6.51 -15.23
N ASN A 183 8.90 -7.20 -15.90
CA ASN A 183 9.24 -8.27 -16.85
C ASN A 183 10.23 -7.75 -17.90
N PRO A 184 11.34 -8.47 -18.16
CA PRO A 184 12.34 -8.03 -19.12
C PRO A 184 11.78 -7.97 -20.54
N SER A 185 12.34 -7.07 -21.35
CA SER A 185 12.08 -6.96 -22.78
C SER A 185 12.15 -8.33 -23.46
N THR A 186 11.15 -8.69 -24.24
CA THR A 186 11.17 -9.94 -25.01
C THR A 186 12.34 -9.97 -25.99
N VAL A 187 12.98 -11.13 -26.14
CA VAL A 187 14.09 -11.33 -27.09
C VAL A 187 13.56 -11.34 -28.52
N ALA A 188 13.58 -10.16 -29.16
CA ALA A 188 13.21 -10.03 -30.56
C ALA A 188 14.21 -10.79 -31.45
N ALA A 189 13.69 -11.67 -32.30
CA ALA A 189 14.51 -12.49 -33.19
C ALA A 189 15.22 -11.64 -34.25
N ASN A 190 16.50 -11.32 -33.99
CA ASN A 190 17.54 -10.94 -34.97
C ASN A 190 17.24 -9.79 -35.96
N GLY A 191 16.33 -8.87 -35.65
CA GLY A 191 16.08 -7.65 -36.47
C GLY A 191 17.02 -6.46 -36.20
N GLY A 192 17.80 -6.50 -35.11
CA GLY A 192 18.66 -5.42 -34.62
C GLY A 192 19.26 -5.82 -33.27
N GLY A 193 19.93 -6.99 -33.28
CA GLY A 193 19.83 -8.00 -32.23
C GLY A 193 20.21 -7.57 -30.80
N GLN A 194 19.37 -8.01 -29.85
CA GLN A 194 19.74 -8.16 -28.45
C GLN A 194 20.90 -9.17 -28.26
N THR A 195 21.08 -10.07 -29.25
CA THR A 195 22.24 -10.94 -29.42
C THR A 195 23.38 -10.20 -30.11
N GLN A 196 24.59 -10.24 -29.55
CA GLN A 196 25.81 -9.63 -30.12
C GLN A 196 26.93 -10.67 -30.25
N THR A 197 27.71 -10.60 -31.33
CA THR A 197 28.89 -11.46 -31.56
C THR A 197 30.15 -10.64 -31.38
N LEU A 198 30.93 -10.94 -30.35
CA LEU A 198 32.18 -10.27 -30.00
C LEU A 198 33.36 -11.08 -30.55
N SER A 199 34.45 -10.41 -30.94
CA SER A 199 35.63 -11.06 -31.51
C SER A 199 36.67 -11.45 -30.45
N SER A 200 37.19 -12.67 -30.57
CA SER A 200 38.15 -13.31 -29.64
C SER A 200 39.50 -12.62 -29.48
N SER A 201 39.82 -11.68 -30.37
CA SER A 201 41.04 -10.88 -30.34
C SER A 201 40.79 -9.40 -30.02
N GLY A 202 39.54 -9.01 -29.73
CA GLY A 202 39.18 -7.62 -29.50
C GLY A 202 38.98 -7.32 -28.02
N ASN A 203 39.58 -6.23 -27.55
CA ASN A 203 39.18 -5.55 -26.32
C ASN A 203 37.84 -4.85 -26.55
N ASN A 204 36.79 -5.64 -26.78
CA ASN A 204 35.45 -5.17 -27.09
C ASN A 204 34.62 -5.01 -25.82
N ARG A 205 33.68 -4.06 -25.85
CA ARG A 205 32.57 -3.94 -24.90
C ARG A 205 31.31 -3.54 -25.66
N ILE A 206 30.16 -3.64 -25.01
CA ILE A 206 28.89 -3.29 -25.63
C ILE A 206 28.47 -1.89 -25.20
N ARG A 207 28.13 -1.03 -26.17
CA ARG A 207 27.50 0.26 -25.94
C ARG A 207 26.00 0.13 -26.15
N VAL A 208 25.21 0.65 -25.21
CA VAL A 208 23.76 0.73 -25.30
C VAL A 208 23.32 2.19 -25.17
N VAL A 209 22.68 2.73 -26.20
CA VAL A 209 21.95 4.00 -26.11
C VAL A 209 20.63 3.71 -25.38
N LEU A 210 20.43 4.30 -24.21
CA LEU A 210 19.27 4.03 -23.38
C LEU A 210 17.98 4.48 -24.08
N PRO A 211 16.90 3.67 -24.05
CA PRO A 211 15.60 4.13 -24.49
C PRO A 211 15.02 5.14 -23.49
N ALA A 212 14.06 5.95 -23.93
CA ALA A 212 13.38 6.91 -23.06
C ALA A 212 12.68 6.19 -21.89
N ALA A 213 12.93 6.67 -20.67
CA ALA A 213 12.27 6.14 -19.48
C ALA A 213 10.78 6.49 -19.47
N ILE A 214 9.95 5.57 -18.97
CA ILE A 214 8.51 5.75 -18.82
C ILE A 214 8.17 6.48 -17.51
N SER A 215 6.92 6.95 -17.38
CA SER A 215 6.46 7.64 -16.17
C SER A 215 6.62 6.75 -14.92
N GLY A 216 7.39 7.24 -13.95
CA GLY A 216 7.62 6.54 -12.68
C GLY A 216 8.74 5.51 -12.69
N GLN A 217 9.42 5.32 -13.82
CA GLN A 217 10.70 4.61 -13.90
C GLN A 217 11.84 5.58 -13.55
N ASP A 218 12.78 5.13 -12.72
CA ASP A 218 13.99 5.87 -12.34
C ASP A 218 15.30 5.11 -12.65
N ALA A 219 15.21 3.82 -12.98
CA ALA A 219 16.34 2.99 -13.37
C ALA A 219 16.01 1.93 -14.44
N TRP A 220 17.08 1.36 -14.98
CA TRP A 220 17.14 0.21 -15.87
C TRP A 220 17.95 -0.90 -15.20
N MET A 221 17.54 -2.15 -15.35
CA MET A 221 18.37 -3.31 -15.03
C MET A 221 18.74 -4.03 -16.31
N TYR A 222 20.04 -4.11 -16.59
CA TYR A 222 20.57 -4.81 -17.75
C TYR A 222 21.07 -6.20 -17.35
N GLY A 223 20.52 -7.21 -18.00
CA GLY A 223 20.92 -8.60 -17.86
C GLY A 223 21.61 -9.12 -19.12
N GLY A 224 22.44 -10.14 -18.98
CA GLY A 224 23.04 -10.83 -20.11
C GLY A 224 23.47 -12.26 -19.80
N THR A 225 23.83 -12.99 -20.86
CA THR A 225 24.23 -14.40 -20.77
C THR A 225 25.74 -14.57 -20.60
N TYR A 226 26.18 -15.79 -20.25
CA TYR A 226 27.60 -16.11 -20.30
C TYR A 226 28.12 -16.01 -21.75
N TRP A 227 29.39 -15.63 -21.88
CA TRP A 227 30.12 -15.60 -23.15
C TRP A 227 29.97 -16.92 -23.91
N GLY A 228 29.67 -16.82 -25.20
CA GLY A 228 29.46 -17.97 -26.10
C GLY A 228 28.08 -18.63 -26.02
N GLN A 229 27.20 -18.26 -25.08
CA GLN A 229 25.86 -18.87 -24.97
C GLN A 229 24.78 -18.20 -25.83
N GLY A 230 24.97 -16.95 -26.27
CA GLY A 230 23.96 -16.20 -27.02
C GLY A 230 22.60 -16.23 -26.32
N ASN A 231 21.55 -16.60 -27.06
CA ASN A 231 20.17 -16.71 -26.54
C ASN A 231 19.84 -18.05 -25.85
N PHE A 232 20.82 -18.95 -25.69
CA PHE A 232 20.62 -20.25 -25.03
C PHE A 232 21.00 -20.25 -23.54
N GLY A 233 21.64 -19.19 -23.06
CA GLY A 233 22.04 -19.04 -21.67
C GLY A 233 20.93 -18.42 -20.80
N PRO A 234 20.90 -18.67 -19.49
CA PRO A 234 20.10 -17.89 -18.56
C PRO A 234 20.64 -16.46 -18.50
N TRP A 235 19.77 -15.46 -18.61
CA TRP A 235 20.16 -14.07 -18.41
C TRP A 235 20.35 -13.79 -16.92
N ARG A 236 21.46 -13.12 -16.60
CA ARG A 236 21.86 -12.73 -15.25
C ARG A 236 22.19 -11.26 -15.17
N LEU A 237 22.10 -10.66 -13.99
CA LEU A 237 22.41 -9.26 -13.77
C LEU A 237 23.85 -8.90 -14.16
N ILE A 238 23.98 -7.88 -15.03
CA ILE A 238 25.24 -7.20 -15.35
C ILE A 238 25.33 -5.90 -14.54
N ARG A 239 24.29 -5.06 -14.60
CA ARG A 239 24.33 -3.69 -14.09
C ARG A 239 22.93 -3.11 -13.85
N GLU A 240 22.77 -2.40 -12.73
CA GLU A 240 21.69 -1.42 -12.55
C GLU A 240 22.17 -0.04 -13.00
N VAL A 241 21.32 0.70 -13.72
CA VAL A 241 21.63 1.98 -14.33
C VAL A 241 20.52 2.97 -14.02
N ARG A 242 20.84 4.06 -13.33
CA ARG A 242 19.86 5.13 -13.08
C ARG A 242 19.62 5.96 -14.34
N VAL A 243 18.37 6.36 -14.55
CA VAL A 243 17.99 7.31 -15.61
C VAL A 243 18.57 8.70 -15.33
N THR A 244 18.58 9.10 -14.06
CA THR A 244 19.22 10.33 -13.55
C THR A 244 20.11 9.96 -12.38
N ILE A 245 21.37 10.40 -12.39
CA ILE A 245 22.32 10.11 -11.30
C ILE A 245 21.89 10.80 -9.98
N GLU A 246 22.30 10.28 -8.84
CA GLU A 246 22.02 10.95 -7.55
C GLU A 246 22.75 12.31 -7.44
N GLY A 247 22.14 13.22 -6.67
CA GLY A 247 22.74 14.50 -6.33
C GLY A 247 22.72 15.53 -7.47
N THR A 248 23.69 16.45 -7.42
CA THR A 248 23.90 17.47 -8.45
C THR A 248 25.38 17.62 -8.79
N ILE A 249 25.67 18.11 -9.99
CA ILE A 249 27.02 18.24 -10.53
C ILE A 249 27.34 19.66 -10.99
N GLY A 250 28.63 19.93 -11.17
CA GLY A 250 29.17 20.96 -12.05
C GLY A 250 30.31 20.38 -12.89
N ILE A 251 30.55 20.97 -14.06
CA ILE A 251 31.67 20.64 -14.95
C ILE A 251 32.51 21.89 -15.13
N ALA A 252 33.81 21.81 -14.84
CA ALA A 252 34.76 22.91 -15.07
C ALA A 252 36.08 22.34 -15.60
N THR A 253 36.50 22.77 -16.79
CA THR A 253 37.75 22.32 -17.45
C THR A 253 37.87 20.79 -17.44
N GLN A 254 36.82 20.10 -17.91
CA GLN A 254 36.68 18.64 -17.95
C GLN A 254 36.63 17.91 -16.59
N VAL A 255 36.69 18.61 -15.45
CA VAL A 255 36.50 18.02 -14.12
C VAL A 255 35.01 18.01 -13.78
N LEU A 256 34.47 16.82 -13.50
CA LEU A 256 33.11 16.60 -13.01
C LEU A 256 33.14 16.55 -11.48
N THR A 257 32.58 17.58 -10.84
CA THR A 257 32.47 17.67 -9.37
C THR A 257 31.01 17.46 -8.96
N GLY A 258 30.78 16.61 -7.97
CA GLY A 258 29.44 16.23 -7.51
C GLY A 258 29.15 16.55 -6.04
N THR A 259 27.89 16.86 -5.76
CA THR A 259 27.35 17.13 -4.42
C THR A 259 26.18 16.19 -4.17
N GLY A 260 26.30 15.32 -3.18
CA GLY A 260 25.32 14.25 -2.91
C GLY A 260 25.29 13.14 -3.98
N THR A 261 26.32 13.07 -4.83
CA THR A 261 26.45 12.08 -5.91
C THR A 261 27.03 10.75 -5.42
N ARG A 262 26.84 9.70 -6.24
CA ARG A 262 27.40 8.36 -6.04
C ARG A 262 28.04 7.82 -7.32
N PHE A 263 29.02 8.55 -7.86
CA PHE A 263 29.60 8.23 -9.17
C PHE A 263 30.15 6.80 -9.26
N THR A 264 30.69 6.20 -8.19
CA THR A 264 31.25 4.83 -8.25
C THR A 264 30.19 3.74 -8.36
N ARG A 265 28.92 4.05 -8.05
CA ARG A 265 27.76 3.17 -8.21
C ARG A 265 26.97 3.50 -9.48
N ASP A 266 26.75 4.78 -9.75
CA ASP A 266 25.83 5.23 -10.79
C ASP A 266 26.47 5.21 -12.19
N LEU A 267 27.80 5.38 -12.30
CA LEU A 267 28.52 5.59 -13.55
C LEU A 267 29.70 4.63 -13.73
N HIS A 268 30.01 4.30 -14.98
CA HIS A 268 31.23 3.61 -15.41
C HIS A 268 32.01 4.46 -16.44
N VAL A 269 33.31 4.20 -16.57
CA VAL A 269 34.18 4.86 -17.56
C VAL A 269 33.76 4.47 -18.99
N GLY A 270 33.36 5.45 -19.79
CA GLY A 270 32.82 5.26 -21.14
C GLY A 270 31.32 5.47 -21.28
N ASP A 271 30.58 5.59 -20.16
CA ASP A 271 29.19 6.04 -20.18
C ASP A 271 29.09 7.48 -20.73
N VAL A 272 27.95 7.83 -21.30
CA VAL A 272 27.62 9.19 -21.75
C VAL A 272 26.47 9.73 -20.91
N ILE A 273 26.68 10.89 -20.30
CA ILE A 273 25.66 11.64 -19.58
C ILE A 273 25.26 12.89 -20.37
N THR A 274 23.97 13.25 -20.32
CA THR A 274 23.47 14.53 -20.83
C THR A 274 23.31 15.51 -19.66
N VAL A 275 23.89 16.70 -19.79
CA VAL A 275 23.85 17.79 -18.81
C VAL A 275 23.42 19.05 -19.53
N ASN A 276 22.27 19.62 -19.15
CA ASN A 276 21.74 20.85 -19.76
C ASN A 276 21.64 20.79 -21.32
N GLY A 277 21.34 19.59 -21.86
CA GLY A 277 21.23 19.34 -23.31
C GLY A 277 22.55 19.06 -24.04
N ALA A 278 23.70 19.09 -23.36
CA ALA A 278 25.00 18.71 -23.93
C ALA A 278 25.45 17.35 -23.40
N ASP A 279 26.10 16.54 -24.25
CA ASP A 279 26.54 15.19 -23.92
C ASP A 279 28.03 15.16 -23.52
N TYR A 280 28.35 14.34 -22.52
CA TYR A 280 29.69 14.19 -21.96
C TYR A 280 30.00 12.72 -21.71
N THR A 281 31.11 12.22 -22.28
CA THR A 281 31.61 10.87 -22.02
C THR A 281 32.47 10.85 -20.74
N ILE A 282 32.19 9.95 -19.81
CA ILE A 282 32.98 9.77 -18.58
C ILE A 282 34.35 9.17 -18.93
N ALA A 283 35.43 9.88 -18.60
CA ALA A 283 36.81 9.49 -18.88
C ALA A 283 37.48 8.78 -17.69
N THR A 284 37.29 9.29 -16.46
CA THR A 284 37.76 8.64 -15.23
C THR A 284 36.77 8.86 -14.09
N ILE A 285 36.76 7.97 -13.10
CA ILE A 285 36.03 8.14 -11.84
C ILE A 285 37.06 7.95 -10.72
N THR A 286 37.23 8.96 -9.88
CA THR A 286 38.22 8.95 -8.78
C THR A 286 37.55 8.76 -7.42
N SER A 287 36.31 9.24 -7.26
CA SER A 287 35.48 9.03 -6.06
C SER A 287 33.99 9.25 -6.40
N ASP A 288 33.11 9.01 -5.44
CA ASP A 288 31.66 9.26 -5.56
C ASP A 288 31.30 10.71 -5.92
N THR A 289 32.20 11.66 -5.70
CA THR A 289 32.02 13.11 -5.93
C THR A 289 33.02 13.70 -6.92
N SER A 290 33.92 12.90 -7.50
CA SER A 290 34.96 13.38 -8.42
C SER A 290 35.22 12.41 -9.58
N ALA A 291 35.08 12.94 -10.79
CA ALA A 291 35.31 12.25 -12.06
C ALA A 291 35.84 13.23 -13.10
N THR A 292 36.23 12.74 -14.27
CA THR A 292 36.55 13.59 -15.44
C THR A 292 35.76 13.16 -16.66
N VAL A 293 35.55 14.09 -17.59
CA VAL A 293 34.90 13.86 -18.88
C VAL A 293 35.90 14.04 -20.03
N VAL A 294 35.71 13.36 -21.16
CA VAL A 294 36.67 13.37 -22.28
C VAL A 294 36.81 14.77 -22.89
N SER A 295 35.69 15.48 -23.05
CA SER A 295 35.62 16.83 -23.61
C SER A 295 34.25 17.44 -23.32
N GLY A 296 34.12 18.75 -23.49
CA GLY A 296 32.84 19.47 -23.43
C GLY A 296 32.98 20.87 -22.86
N ALA A 297 31.88 21.63 -22.88
CA ALA A 297 31.82 22.97 -22.28
C ALA A 297 31.60 22.91 -20.76
N ASP A 298 31.97 23.98 -20.06
CA ASP A 298 31.72 24.10 -18.62
C ASP A 298 30.22 24.21 -18.30
N GLN A 299 29.81 23.62 -17.18
CA GLN A 299 28.45 23.64 -16.66
C GLN A 299 28.47 24.09 -15.20
N ALA A 300 28.00 25.32 -14.96
CA ALA A 300 27.91 25.86 -13.61
C ALA A 300 26.94 25.04 -12.74
N ALA A 301 27.41 24.59 -11.58
CA ALA A 301 26.60 23.87 -10.59
C ALA A 301 25.50 24.77 -9.98
N PRO A 302 24.39 24.19 -9.48
CA PRO A 302 24.04 22.77 -9.52
C PRO A 302 23.30 22.40 -10.83
N LYS A 303 23.65 21.25 -11.41
CA LYS A 303 22.92 20.61 -12.52
C LYS A 303 22.59 19.16 -12.18
N THR A 304 21.47 18.66 -12.71
CA THR A 304 21.21 17.21 -12.80
C THR A 304 21.85 16.66 -14.07
N ALA A 305 22.14 15.35 -14.09
CA ALA A 305 22.61 14.65 -15.27
C ALA A 305 21.80 13.38 -15.51
N THR A 306 21.34 13.19 -16.74
CA THR A 306 20.67 11.96 -17.17
C THR A 306 21.66 11.04 -17.88
N VAL A 307 21.64 9.75 -17.60
CA VAL A 307 22.43 8.79 -18.38
C VAL A 307 21.78 8.63 -19.75
N LYS A 308 22.57 8.77 -20.81
CA LYS A 308 22.12 8.66 -22.21
C LYS A 308 22.60 7.36 -22.84
N GLU A 309 23.86 7.01 -22.60
CA GLU A 309 24.46 5.79 -23.12
C GLU A 309 25.28 5.12 -22.02
N ILE A 310 25.24 3.79 -21.99
CA ILE A 310 26.05 3.00 -21.07
C ILE A 310 27.02 2.10 -21.81
N VAL A 311 28.09 1.76 -21.11
CA VAL A 311 28.95 0.65 -21.48
C VAL A 311 28.71 -0.55 -20.58
N LEU A 312 28.60 -1.72 -21.22
CA LEU A 312 28.41 -3.02 -20.60
C LEU A 312 29.61 -3.90 -20.95
N GLU A 313 30.36 -4.28 -19.91
CA GLU A 313 31.32 -5.37 -19.98
C GLU A 313 31.33 -6.15 -18.67
N TRP A 314 31.39 -7.48 -18.77
CA TRP A 314 31.37 -8.41 -17.65
C TRP A 314 32.25 -9.62 -17.92
N ARG A 315 32.87 -10.19 -16.89
CA ARG A 315 33.40 -11.56 -16.93
C ARG A 315 32.28 -12.54 -16.59
N ASN A 316 32.36 -13.77 -17.06
CA ASN A 316 31.40 -14.82 -16.68
C ASN A 316 31.27 -14.96 -15.15
N GLY A 317 32.38 -14.91 -14.40
CA GLY A 317 32.38 -14.96 -12.94
C GLY A 317 31.84 -13.72 -12.20
N GLU A 318 31.47 -12.65 -12.92
CA GLU A 318 30.88 -11.42 -12.34
C GLU A 318 29.35 -11.38 -12.44
N LEU A 319 28.73 -12.30 -13.21
CA LEU A 319 27.27 -12.37 -13.34
C LEU A 319 26.63 -12.99 -12.09
N THR A 320 25.73 -12.25 -11.44
CA THR A 320 25.06 -12.68 -10.19
C THR A 320 23.70 -13.31 -10.46
N ASP A 321 22.63 -12.59 -10.16
CA ASP A 321 21.26 -13.08 -9.98
C ASP A 321 20.60 -13.36 -11.32
N LEU A 322 19.73 -14.37 -11.38
CA LEU A 322 18.96 -14.64 -12.59
C LEU A 322 17.86 -13.58 -12.76
N PHE A 323 17.57 -13.23 -14.01
CA PHE A 323 16.37 -12.44 -14.31
C PHE A 323 15.10 -13.29 -14.22
N GLU A 324 14.07 -12.71 -13.60
CA GLU A 324 12.74 -13.30 -13.47
C GLU A 324 11.79 -12.77 -14.56
N PHE A 325 10.83 -13.61 -14.99
CA PHE A 325 9.94 -13.38 -16.14
C PHE A 325 8.44 -13.42 -15.77
N ASP A 326 8.14 -13.46 -14.47
CA ASP A 326 6.81 -13.41 -13.85
C ASP A 326 6.63 -12.12 -13.03
N ASN A 327 7.40 -11.08 -13.37
CA ASN A 327 7.28 -9.71 -12.85
C ASN A 327 6.08 -8.97 -13.48
N ASP A 328 4.88 -9.56 -13.38
CA ASP A 328 3.64 -9.07 -14.01
C ASP A 328 3.12 -7.78 -13.35
N GLU A 329 2.57 -6.84 -14.14
CA GLU A 329 1.84 -5.67 -13.63
C GLU A 329 0.60 -6.05 -12.79
N PRO A 330 0.18 -5.21 -11.82
CA PRO A 330 -1.07 -5.40 -11.09
C PRO A 330 -2.28 -5.44 -12.04
N PRO A 331 -3.19 -6.42 -11.89
CA PRO A 331 -4.48 -6.37 -12.57
C PRO A 331 -5.34 -5.20 -12.05
N ILE A 332 -6.49 -4.98 -12.67
CA ILE A 332 -7.51 -4.08 -12.11
C ILE A 332 -8.13 -4.75 -10.88
N LEU A 333 -8.00 -4.11 -9.71
CA LEU A 333 -8.39 -4.63 -8.40
C LEU A 333 -9.67 -3.95 -7.87
N ASP A 334 -10.31 -4.66 -6.93
CA ASP A 334 -11.43 -4.19 -6.12
C ASP A 334 -11.01 -3.69 -4.74
N GLY A 335 -9.86 -4.18 -4.26
CA GLY A 335 -9.27 -3.75 -3.01
C GLY A 335 -7.87 -4.31 -2.82
N LEU A 336 -7.23 -3.83 -1.76
CA LEU A 336 -5.85 -4.10 -1.41
C LEU A 336 -5.70 -4.12 0.12
N MET A 337 -4.86 -5.01 0.61
CA MET A 337 -4.35 -4.98 1.98
C MET A 337 -2.85 -5.27 2.00
N LEU A 338 -2.20 -5.01 3.13
CA LEU A 338 -0.86 -5.55 3.42
C LEU A 338 -0.99 -6.71 4.41
N PHE A 339 -0.25 -7.78 4.16
CA PHE A 339 -0.03 -8.85 5.12
C PHE A 339 1.47 -9.13 5.19
N ASN A 340 2.08 -8.97 6.36
CA ASN A 340 3.53 -9.12 6.57
C ASN A 340 4.40 -8.39 5.51
N ASN A 341 4.12 -7.11 5.28
CA ASN A 341 4.72 -6.27 4.22
C ASN A 341 4.55 -6.78 2.77
N VAL A 342 3.70 -7.76 2.49
CA VAL A 342 3.33 -8.16 1.12
C VAL A 342 1.96 -7.56 0.78
N PRO A 343 1.84 -6.75 -0.28
CA PRO A 343 0.56 -6.39 -0.86
C PRO A 343 -0.24 -7.61 -1.36
N PHE A 344 -1.49 -7.72 -0.92
CA PHE A 344 -2.50 -8.64 -1.44
C PHE A 344 -3.64 -7.84 -2.03
N GLY A 345 -3.81 -7.95 -3.35
CA GLY A 345 -4.94 -7.38 -4.08
C GLY A 345 -6.01 -8.45 -4.30
N TRP A 346 -7.27 -8.06 -4.44
CA TRP A 346 -8.31 -8.95 -4.94
C TRP A 346 -9.12 -8.32 -6.05
N ARG A 347 -9.71 -9.17 -6.89
CA ARG A 347 -10.71 -8.78 -7.88
C ARG A 347 -11.73 -9.91 -8.03
N ASP A 348 -13.01 -9.57 -8.01
CA ASP A 348 -14.11 -10.53 -8.10
C ASP A 348 -13.89 -11.67 -7.09
N ASN A 349 -13.70 -12.92 -7.54
CA ASN A 349 -13.45 -14.07 -6.68
C ASN A 349 -11.97 -14.50 -6.56
N VAL A 350 -11.02 -13.68 -7.00
CA VAL A 350 -9.58 -14.02 -7.07
C VAL A 350 -8.75 -13.13 -6.14
N LEU A 351 -7.89 -13.76 -5.34
CA LEU A 351 -6.84 -13.12 -4.54
C LEU A 351 -5.51 -13.18 -5.30
N TYR A 352 -4.84 -12.03 -5.42
CA TYR A 352 -3.56 -11.85 -6.09
C TYR A 352 -2.51 -11.41 -5.05
N PRO A 353 -1.51 -12.25 -4.71
CA PRO A 353 -0.34 -11.79 -3.97
C PRO A 353 0.54 -10.95 -4.89
N SER A 354 1.27 -10.01 -4.29
CA SER A 354 2.47 -9.46 -4.91
C SER A 354 3.72 -10.27 -4.54
N LYS A 355 4.83 -10.05 -5.26
CA LYS A 355 6.13 -10.64 -4.92
C LYS A 355 6.75 -10.00 -3.68
N ILE A 356 7.40 -10.84 -2.86
CA ILE A 356 8.26 -10.37 -1.78
C ILE A 356 9.44 -9.60 -2.39
N GLY A 357 9.66 -8.36 -1.96
CA GLY A 357 10.73 -7.49 -2.49
C GLY A 357 10.42 -6.81 -3.83
N ASN A 358 9.33 -7.16 -4.51
CA ASN A 358 8.84 -6.49 -5.72
C ASN A 358 7.32 -6.22 -5.57
N PRO A 359 6.94 -5.23 -4.73
CA PRO A 359 5.58 -5.04 -4.21
C PRO A 359 4.55 -4.59 -5.24
N GLU A 360 5.01 -4.12 -6.41
CA GLU A 360 4.15 -3.76 -7.53
C GLU A 360 3.98 -4.91 -8.54
N SER A 361 4.66 -6.05 -8.35
CA SER A 361 4.52 -7.20 -9.24
C SER A 361 3.53 -8.22 -8.69
N PHE A 362 2.54 -8.61 -9.51
CA PHE A 362 1.45 -9.53 -9.16
C PHE A 362 1.43 -10.75 -10.10
N PRO A 363 2.38 -11.70 -9.95
CA PRO A 363 2.49 -12.88 -10.80
C PRO A 363 1.20 -13.69 -10.86
N ARG A 364 0.64 -13.85 -12.07
CA ARG A 364 -0.66 -14.54 -12.25
C ARG A 364 -0.65 -16.00 -11.79
N ILE A 365 0.50 -16.66 -11.81
CA ILE A 365 0.67 -18.05 -11.37
C ILE A 365 0.46 -18.23 -9.85
N LEU A 366 0.63 -17.17 -9.05
CA LEU A 366 0.40 -17.20 -7.60
C LEU A 366 -1.03 -16.77 -7.20
N ALA A 367 -1.86 -16.35 -8.15
CA ALA A 367 -3.25 -15.99 -7.90
C ALA A 367 -4.09 -17.23 -7.54
N ARG A 368 -5.07 -17.09 -6.64
CA ARG A 368 -5.97 -18.18 -6.23
C ARG A 368 -7.41 -17.68 -6.14
N SER A 369 -8.35 -18.48 -6.64
CA SER A 369 -9.79 -18.23 -6.46
C SER A 369 -10.25 -18.67 -5.07
N THR A 370 -11.32 -18.02 -4.57
CA THR A 370 -12.07 -18.48 -3.40
C THR A 370 -12.59 -19.91 -3.58
N GLN A 371 -12.63 -20.69 -2.50
CA GLN A 371 -13.03 -22.09 -2.52
C GLN A 371 -14.49 -22.24 -2.97
N SER A 372 -15.37 -21.35 -2.53
CA SER A 372 -16.78 -21.35 -2.91
C SER A 372 -17.06 -20.65 -4.26
N GLY A 373 -16.03 -20.04 -4.88
CA GLY A 373 -16.14 -19.27 -6.12
C GLY A 373 -16.81 -17.90 -5.97
N ALA A 374 -17.17 -17.48 -4.76
CA ALA A 374 -17.83 -16.20 -4.50
C ALA A 374 -16.89 -14.99 -4.48
N ASN A 375 -17.45 -13.83 -4.76
CA ASN A 375 -16.69 -12.57 -4.84
C ASN A 375 -16.24 -12.11 -3.46
N ILE A 376 -14.99 -11.65 -3.38
CA ILE A 376 -14.35 -11.06 -2.21
C ILE A 376 -14.86 -9.61 -2.06
N VAL A 377 -15.55 -9.36 -0.96
CA VAL A 377 -16.04 -8.04 -0.54
C VAL A 377 -14.91 -7.25 0.14
N HIS A 378 -14.17 -7.90 1.04
CA HIS A 378 -13.01 -7.32 1.72
C HIS A 378 -12.06 -8.40 2.22
N ALA A 379 -10.85 -7.99 2.59
CA ALA A 379 -9.85 -8.82 3.24
C ALA A 379 -9.31 -8.11 4.48
N LEU A 380 -9.11 -8.85 5.57
CA LEU A 380 -8.62 -8.34 6.87
C LEU A 380 -7.46 -9.20 7.36
N ALA A 381 -6.39 -8.57 7.85
CA ALA A 381 -5.27 -9.27 8.47
C ALA A 381 -5.68 -9.85 9.83
N GLY A 382 -5.51 -11.17 9.99
CA GLY A 382 -5.57 -11.88 11.26
C GLY A 382 -4.17 -12.19 11.79
N ASP A 383 -4.10 -12.93 12.90
CA ASP A 383 -2.84 -13.51 13.34
C ASP A 383 -2.46 -14.67 12.41
N ALA A 384 -1.26 -14.60 11.83
CA ALA A 384 -0.70 -15.52 10.83
C ALA A 384 -1.59 -15.84 9.58
N ARG A 385 -2.71 -15.13 9.36
CA ARG A 385 -3.75 -15.49 8.38
C ARG A 385 -4.42 -14.24 7.76
N ILE A 386 -5.15 -14.42 6.67
CA ILE A 386 -6.03 -13.39 6.10
C ILE A 386 -7.47 -13.89 6.11
N PHE A 387 -8.40 -13.08 6.63
CA PHE A 387 -9.83 -13.31 6.55
C PHE A 387 -10.38 -12.67 5.27
N LEU A 388 -11.06 -13.45 4.42
CA LEU A 388 -11.74 -13.00 3.21
C LEU A 388 -13.25 -12.97 3.45
N LEU A 389 -13.81 -11.77 3.54
CA LEU A 389 -15.26 -11.57 3.54
C LEU A 389 -15.75 -11.80 2.11
N THR A 390 -16.59 -12.81 1.87
CA THR A 390 -17.18 -13.08 0.56
C THR A 390 -18.68 -12.79 0.54
N THR A 391 -19.27 -12.67 -0.65
CA THR A 391 -20.72 -12.45 -0.79
C THR A 391 -21.59 -13.61 -0.28
N ASN A 392 -21.01 -14.79 -0.04
CA ASN A 392 -21.71 -15.98 0.45
C ASN A 392 -21.16 -16.55 1.77
N GLY A 393 -20.09 -16.01 2.34
CA GLY A 393 -19.43 -16.64 3.48
C GLY A 393 -18.24 -15.88 4.05
N LEU A 394 -17.50 -16.58 4.90
CA LEU A 394 -16.14 -16.23 5.30
C LEU A 394 -15.22 -17.32 4.76
N GLU A 395 -14.13 -16.90 4.11
CA GLU A 395 -13.01 -17.78 3.77
C GLU A 395 -11.72 -17.31 4.44
N VAL A 396 -10.77 -18.21 4.64
CA VAL A 396 -9.51 -17.98 5.36
C VAL A 396 -8.35 -18.40 4.48
N VAL A 397 -7.37 -17.49 4.36
CA VAL A 397 -6.09 -17.76 3.70
C VAL A 397 -5.12 -18.37 4.71
N THR A 398 -4.55 -19.52 4.38
CA THR A 398 -3.55 -20.23 5.18
C THR A 398 -2.29 -20.45 4.36
N PHE A 399 -1.14 -20.03 4.89
CA PHE A 399 0.15 -20.12 4.20
C PHE A 399 0.76 -21.53 4.31
N THR A 400 1.29 -22.05 3.21
CA THR A 400 1.77 -23.44 3.08
C THR A 400 3.28 -23.61 3.25
N GLN A 401 4.03 -22.50 3.24
CA GLN A 401 5.48 -22.45 3.10
C GLN A 401 6.04 -22.99 1.76
N ASN A 402 5.20 -23.40 0.80
CA ASN A 402 5.62 -23.83 -0.53
C ASN A 402 5.73 -22.61 -1.48
N PRO A 403 6.90 -22.27 -2.04
CA PRO A 403 7.04 -21.11 -2.93
C PRO A 403 6.21 -21.20 -4.22
N ALA A 404 5.89 -22.39 -4.70
CA ALA A 404 5.05 -22.58 -5.90
C ALA A 404 3.53 -22.50 -5.60
N ASP A 405 3.14 -22.68 -4.34
CA ASP A 405 1.74 -22.63 -3.91
C ASP A 405 1.63 -21.98 -2.52
N PRO A 406 1.95 -20.68 -2.39
CA PRO A 406 2.30 -20.05 -1.11
C PRO A 406 1.17 -20.02 -0.08
N PHE A 407 -0.08 -20.13 -0.54
CA PHE A 407 -1.25 -20.18 0.33
C PHE A 407 -2.41 -20.95 -0.29
N LEU A 408 -3.26 -21.48 0.59
CA LEU A 408 -4.55 -22.08 0.25
C LEU A 408 -5.68 -21.20 0.83
N ILE A 409 -6.82 -21.19 0.15
CA ILE A 409 -8.05 -20.55 0.63
C ILE A 409 -9.02 -21.66 1.05
N ARG A 410 -9.63 -21.51 2.23
CA ARG A 410 -10.63 -22.46 2.76
C ARG A 410 -11.86 -21.73 3.31
N GLN A 411 -13.05 -22.27 3.07
CA GLN A 411 -14.29 -21.75 3.62
C GLN A 411 -14.42 -22.08 5.11
N ALA A 412 -14.70 -21.06 5.94
CA ALA A 412 -15.02 -21.20 7.36
C ALA A 412 -16.53 -21.27 7.59
N TRP A 413 -17.34 -20.51 6.84
CA TRP A 413 -18.81 -20.57 6.91
C TRP A 413 -19.50 -20.06 5.63
N SER A 414 -20.83 -20.24 5.56
CA SER A 414 -21.66 -20.03 4.34
C SER A 414 -22.80 -19.01 4.49
N PHE A 415 -22.63 -18.01 5.35
CA PHE A 415 -23.44 -16.78 5.37
C PHE A 415 -22.54 -15.56 5.15
N GLY A 416 -22.89 -14.73 4.15
CA GLY A 416 -21.97 -13.75 3.55
C GLY A 416 -22.15 -12.31 3.97
N PHE A 417 -21.36 -11.46 3.30
CA PHE A 417 -21.23 -10.03 3.56
C PHE A 417 -21.76 -9.20 2.38
N SER A 418 -22.31 -8.03 2.68
CA SER A 418 -22.73 -7.03 1.69
C SER A 418 -21.87 -5.76 1.68
N GLY A 419 -20.94 -5.58 2.62
CA GLY A 419 -20.02 -4.44 2.63
C GLY A 419 -18.74 -4.65 3.44
N PRO A 420 -17.65 -3.91 3.13
CA PRO A 420 -16.36 -4.05 3.80
C PRO A 420 -16.36 -3.59 5.25
N ALA A 421 -17.33 -2.75 5.64
CA ALA A 421 -17.48 -2.23 6.99
C ALA A 421 -18.07 -3.23 7.99
N GLN A 422 -18.51 -4.42 7.55
CA GLN A 422 -19.26 -5.37 8.39
C GLN A 422 -18.39 -6.26 9.28
N ALA A 423 -17.06 -6.17 9.24
CA ALA A 423 -16.20 -6.90 10.16
C ALA A 423 -14.98 -6.11 10.59
N VAL A 424 -14.41 -6.51 11.73
CA VAL A 424 -13.16 -6.00 12.28
C VAL A 424 -12.40 -7.16 12.92
N VAL A 425 -11.07 -7.09 12.92
CA VAL A 425 -10.22 -8.05 13.64
C VAL A 425 -9.70 -7.38 14.90
N ALA A 426 -9.79 -8.07 16.03
CA ALA A 426 -9.17 -7.69 17.30
C ALA A 426 -8.57 -8.93 17.97
N GLU A 427 -7.34 -8.85 18.46
CA GLU A 427 -6.66 -9.96 19.17
C GLU A 427 -6.72 -11.30 18.40
N GLY A 428 -6.38 -11.26 17.10
CA GLY A 428 -6.43 -12.44 16.20
C GLY A 428 -7.83 -13.00 15.92
N THR A 429 -8.88 -12.41 16.50
CA THR A 429 -10.27 -12.84 16.42
C THR A 429 -11.02 -11.95 15.42
N LEU A 430 -11.73 -12.55 14.46
CA LEU A 430 -12.64 -11.81 13.60
C LEU A 430 -13.97 -11.60 14.33
N PHE A 431 -14.47 -10.37 14.35
CA PHE A 431 -15.83 -10.01 14.79
C PHE A 431 -16.60 -9.48 13.58
N ALA A 432 -17.75 -10.07 13.29
CA ALA A 432 -18.49 -9.88 12.05
C ALA A 432 -19.99 -9.67 12.29
N ALA A 433 -20.56 -8.62 11.70
CA ALA A 433 -21.99 -8.41 11.59
C ALA A 433 -22.53 -9.14 10.36
N VAL A 434 -23.52 -10.02 10.57
CA VAL A 434 -24.12 -10.85 9.52
C VAL A 434 -25.63 -10.71 9.53
N GLY A 435 -26.23 -10.73 8.34
CA GLY A 435 -27.68 -10.63 8.17
C GLY A 435 -28.39 -11.91 8.56
N THR A 436 -29.55 -11.79 9.19
CA THR A 436 -30.46 -12.90 9.49
C THR A 436 -31.80 -12.67 8.76
N SER A 437 -32.75 -13.58 8.93
CA SER A 437 -34.11 -13.43 8.36
C SER A 437 -34.93 -12.28 8.98
N THR A 438 -34.52 -11.74 10.13
CA THR A 438 -35.31 -10.73 10.88
C THR A 438 -34.50 -9.50 11.33
N GLY A 439 -33.17 -9.59 11.45
CA GLY A 439 -32.30 -8.47 11.83
C GLY A 439 -30.81 -8.80 11.63
N VAL A 440 -29.94 -8.30 12.50
CA VAL A 440 -28.49 -8.55 12.47
C VAL A 440 -28.05 -9.42 13.64
N LYS A 441 -27.04 -10.26 13.41
CA LYS A 441 -26.29 -10.94 14.49
C LYS A 441 -24.81 -10.58 14.41
N ILE A 442 -24.16 -10.38 15.55
CA ILE A 442 -22.69 -10.35 15.61
C ILE A 442 -22.19 -11.76 15.93
N VAL A 443 -21.28 -12.26 15.11
CA VAL A 443 -20.57 -13.52 15.31
C VAL A 443 -19.08 -13.25 15.51
N ARG A 444 -18.37 -14.23 16.06
CA ARG A 444 -16.90 -14.21 16.12
C ARG A 444 -16.30 -15.56 15.73
N THR A 445 -15.06 -15.56 15.25
CA THR A 445 -14.28 -16.79 15.03
C THR A 445 -12.79 -16.54 15.26
N ARG A 446 -12.08 -17.63 15.59
CA ARG A 446 -10.63 -17.75 15.62
C ARG A 446 -10.23 -18.90 14.69
N VAL A 447 -9.22 -18.69 13.86
CA VAL A 447 -8.22 -19.74 13.52
C VAL A 447 -8.80 -21.08 13.00
N ASP A 448 -9.87 -21.06 12.20
CA ASP A 448 -10.63 -22.19 11.61
C ASP A 448 -11.80 -22.77 12.45
N ASP A 449 -12.11 -22.21 13.62
CA ASP A 449 -13.28 -22.61 14.40
C ASP A 449 -14.60 -22.20 13.72
N SER A 450 -15.62 -23.04 13.90
CA SER A 450 -17.00 -22.69 13.57
C SER A 450 -17.39 -21.38 14.28
N PRO A 451 -18.18 -20.50 13.64
CA PRO A 451 -18.55 -19.22 14.22
C PRO A 451 -19.28 -19.42 15.56
N ASP A 452 -18.90 -18.63 16.55
CA ASP A 452 -19.66 -18.49 17.79
C ASP A 452 -20.96 -17.72 17.48
N LEU A 453 -22.02 -18.49 17.24
CA LEU A 453 -23.37 -18.01 16.93
C LEU A 453 -24.16 -17.57 18.17
N GLU A 454 -23.64 -17.80 19.39
CA GLU A 454 -24.28 -17.39 20.65
C GLU A 454 -23.66 -16.11 21.23
N PHE A 455 -22.50 -15.69 20.71
CA PHE A 455 -21.76 -14.49 21.09
C PHE A 455 -22.62 -13.23 21.33
N ALA A 456 -23.56 -12.94 20.44
CA ALA A 456 -24.44 -11.77 20.53
C ALA A 456 -25.78 -12.02 21.26
N ALA A 457 -26.04 -13.21 21.80
CA ALA A 457 -27.31 -13.53 22.46
C ALA A 457 -27.75 -12.50 23.54
N PRO A 458 -26.85 -11.90 24.36
CA PRO A 458 -27.24 -10.87 25.34
C PRO A 458 -27.77 -9.55 24.75
N VAL A 459 -27.55 -9.29 23.46
CA VAL A 459 -27.92 -8.05 22.74
C VAL A 459 -28.72 -8.33 21.46
N GLU A 460 -29.12 -9.58 21.22
CA GLU A 460 -29.80 -10.01 20.00
C GLU A 460 -31.17 -9.33 19.85
N SER A 461 -31.85 -9.01 20.96
CA SER A 461 -33.09 -8.21 20.95
C SER A 461 -32.89 -6.76 20.50
N ASP A 462 -31.74 -6.15 20.79
CA ASP A 462 -31.44 -4.78 20.35
C ASP A 462 -31.10 -4.74 18.84
N MET A 463 -30.56 -5.84 18.31
CA MET A 463 -30.16 -6.00 16.91
C MET A 463 -31.24 -6.62 16.01
N ALA A 464 -32.35 -7.08 16.59
CA ALA A 464 -33.47 -7.73 15.92
C ALA A 464 -34.25 -6.83 14.93
N THR A 465 -33.93 -5.54 14.84
CA THR A 465 -34.52 -4.60 13.86
C THR A 465 -33.46 -3.94 12.95
N TRP A 466 -32.20 -4.37 13.04
CA TRP A 466 -31.10 -3.73 12.31
C TRP A 466 -31.05 -4.18 10.85
N ASP A 467 -30.70 -3.24 9.97
CA ASP A 467 -30.38 -3.47 8.57
C ASP A 467 -28.87 -3.69 8.43
N VAL A 468 -28.45 -4.89 8.03
CA VAL A 468 -27.03 -5.24 7.90
C VAL A 468 -26.26 -4.33 6.94
N SER A 469 -26.93 -3.72 5.95
CA SER A 469 -26.31 -2.78 5.00
C SER A 469 -25.91 -1.44 5.64
N ARG A 470 -26.41 -1.17 6.85
CA ARG A 470 -26.16 0.04 7.65
C ARG A 470 -25.30 -0.22 8.88
N VAL A 471 -24.71 -1.41 8.99
CA VAL A 471 -23.81 -1.77 10.08
C VAL A 471 -22.37 -1.45 9.73
N VAL A 472 -21.69 -0.79 10.66
CA VAL A 472 -20.24 -0.56 10.67
C VAL A 472 -19.67 -1.20 11.93
N MET A 473 -18.67 -2.06 11.76
CA MET A 473 -17.86 -2.60 12.84
C MET A 473 -16.61 -1.71 13.03
N GLY A 474 -16.18 -1.53 14.27
CA GLY A 474 -14.99 -0.77 14.61
C GLY A 474 -14.22 -1.40 15.77
N LEU A 475 -12.95 -1.06 15.90
CA LEU A 475 -12.11 -1.44 17.05
C LEU A 475 -11.54 -0.17 17.68
N ASP A 476 -11.76 -0.05 18.99
CA ASP A 476 -11.12 0.92 19.87
C ASP A 476 -10.15 0.20 20.82
N PRO A 477 -8.86 0.07 20.46
CA PRO A 477 -7.88 -0.59 21.30
C PRO A 477 -7.63 0.16 22.61
N SER A 478 -7.75 1.49 22.62
CA SER A 478 -7.50 2.31 23.82
C SER A 478 -8.42 1.97 24.98
N ASN A 479 -9.66 1.57 24.68
CA ASN A 479 -10.66 1.12 25.66
C ASN A 479 -10.86 -0.40 25.66
N GLY A 480 -10.12 -1.15 24.82
CA GLY A 480 -10.26 -2.60 24.68
C GLY A 480 -11.65 -3.03 24.20
N ALA A 481 -12.22 -2.34 23.22
CA ALA A 481 -13.62 -2.53 22.80
C ALA A 481 -13.79 -2.75 21.29
N VAL A 482 -14.60 -3.73 20.92
CA VAL A 482 -15.16 -3.87 19.56
C VAL A 482 -16.52 -3.19 19.52
N LEU A 483 -16.78 -2.37 18.50
CA LEU A 483 -17.98 -1.55 18.38
C LEU A 483 -18.87 -2.09 17.26
N ALA A 484 -20.12 -2.45 17.57
CA ALA A 484 -21.16 -2.71 16.58
C ALA A 484 -22.03 -1.46 16.44
N MET A 485 -22.06 -0.86 15.25
CA MET A 485 -22.69 0.45 15.00
C MET A 485 -23.73 0.37 13.89
N HIS A 486 -24.99 0.73 14.15
CA HIS A 486 -26.09 0.66 13.17
C HIS A 486 -26.84 1.99 13.05
N TYR A 487 -26.98 2.49 11.82
CA TYR A 487 -27.76 3.70 11.53
C TYR A 487 -29.25 3.39 11.30
N ASP A 488 -30.12 4.04 12.09
CA ASP A 488 -31.58 3.87 12.08
C ASP A 488 -32.25 4.21 10.72
N GLY A 489 -31.54 4.92 9.84
CA GLY A 489 -32.07 5.43 8.57
C GLY A 489 -32.59 6.86 8.62
N SER A 490 -32.63 7.49 9.79
CA SER A 490 -33.26 8.79 10.02
C SER A 490 -32.34 9.83 10.67
N THR A 491 -31.73 9.50 11.81
CA THR A 491 -31.25 10.50 12.77
C THR A 491 -30.05 10.01 13.58
N TYR A 492 -30.01 8.73 13.97
CA TYR A 492 -29.05 8.23 14.95
C TYR A 492 -28.35 6.95 14.49
N THR A 493 -27.06 6.87 14.77
CA THR A 493 -26.35 5.60 14.84
C THR A 493 -26.37 5.11 16.28
N THR A 494 -26.85 3.88 16.49
CA THR A 494 -26.75 3.15 17.75
C THR A 494 -25.43 2.37 17.78
N ILE A 495 -24.68 2.48 18.88
CA ILE A 495 -23.37 1.87 19.10
C ILE A 495 -23.49 0.95 20.32
N ILE A 496 -23.20 -0.34 20.14
CA ILE A 496 -23.15 -1.34 21.20
C ILE A 496 -21.72 -1.88 21.26
N PRO A 497 -20.94 -1.61 22.32
CA PRO A 497 -19.59 -2.13 22.45
C PRO A 497 -19.60 -3.53 23.07
N TYR A 498 -18.67 -4.36 22.65
CA TYR A 498 -18.23 -5.54 23.37
C TYR A 498 -16.85 -5.25 23.99
N MET A 499 -16.76 -5.36 25.32
CA MET A 499 -15.53 -5.12 26.07
C MET A 499 -14.68 -6.39 26.07
N LEU A 500 -13.55 -6.38 25.36
CA LEU A 500 -12.73 -7.56 25.10
C LEU A 500 -12.20 -8.21 26.39
N GLN A 501 -11.62 -7.41 27.30
CA GLN A 501 -10.99 -7.90 28.52
C GLN A 501 -12.01 -8.46 29.53
N GLN A 502 -13.20 -7.86 29.63
CA GLN A 502 -14.25 -8.27 30.57
C GLN A 502 -15.20 -9.32 30.01
N GLY A 503 -15.17 -9.56 28.69
CA GLY A 503 -16.01 -10.55 28.03
C GLY A 503 -17.50 -10.20 27.96
N VAL A 504 -17.88 -8.93 28.11
CA VAL A 504 -19.29 -8.50 28.23
C VAL A 504 -19.67 -7.40 27.23
N TRP A 505 -20.92 -7.45 26.79
CA TRP A 505 -21.57 -6.37 26.06
C TRP A 505 -21.87 -5.18 26.98
N GLY A 506 -21.67 -3.96 26.45
CA GLY A 506 -22.11 -2.71 27.07
C GLY A 506 -23.53 -2.33 26.66
N LEU A 507 -24.06 -1.28 27.29
CA LEU A 507 -25.38 -0.73 26.95
C LEU A 507 -25.33 0.03 25.61
N PRO A 508 -26.43 0.09 24.84
CA PRO A 508 -26.49 0.93 23.64
C PRO A 508 -26.24 2.42 23.93
N ILE A 509 -25.40 3.07 23.13
CA ILE A 509 -25.22 4.52 23.06
C ILE A 509 -25.69 5.02 21.69
N GLN A 510 -26.20 6.26 21.62
CA GLN A 510 -26.60 6.89 20.37
C GLN A 510 -25.68 8.05 20.01
N VAL A 511 -25.47 8.26 18.71
CA VAL A 511 -24.74 9.39 18.14
C VAL A 511 -25.53 9.96 16.98
N THR A 512 -25.63 11.29 16.87
CA THR A 512 -26.41 11.94 15.81
C THR A 512 -25.69 11.85 14.46
N GLY A 513 -26.39 11.39 13.44
CA GLY A 513 -25.88 11.14 12.10
C GLY A 513 -25.58 9.67 11.82
N GLN A 514 -25.25 9.38 10.56
CA GLN A 514 -24.89 8.04 10.09
C GLN A 514 -23.37 7.84 10.22
N VAL A 515 -22.92 6.87 11.02
CA VAL A 515 -21.54 6.37 10.91
C VAL A 515 -21.41 5.65 9.57
N VAL A 516 -20.46 6.07 8.74
CA VAL A 516 -20.25 5.53 7.38
C VAL A 516 -18.91 4.79 7.22
N SER A 517 -17.97 5.02 8.14
CA SER A 517 -16.65 4.39 8.16
C SER A 517 -16.08 4.47 9.57
N ALA A 518 -15.38 3.42 9.99
CA ALA A 518 -14.61 3.37 11.23
C ALA A 518 -13.22 2.79 10.93
N ALA A 519 -12.18 3.29 11.61
CA ALA A 519 -10.83 2.78 11.48
C ALA A 519 -10.03 3.00 12.78
N THR A 520 -9.13 2.07 13.10
CA THR A 520 -8.21 2.21 14.22
C THR A 520 -7.00 3.05 13.82
N VAL A 521 -6.97 4.33 14.20
CA VAL A 521 -5.86 5.27 13.95
C VAL A 521 -5.22 5.62 15.28
N ASN A 522 -3.88 5.54 15.37
CA ASN A 522 -3.11 5.91 16.56
C ASN A 522 -3.66 5.33 17.88
N ASN A 523 -3.96 4.01 17.88
CA ASN A 523 -4.53 3.28 19.02
C ASN A 523 -5.97 3.67 19.43
N THR A 524 -6.66 4.52 18.66
CA THR A 524 -8.05 4.96 18.91
C THR A 524 -8.97 4.63 17.73
N CYS A 525 -10.27 4.48 17.98
CA CYS A 525 -11.25 4.34 16.90
C CYS A 525 -11.66 5.73 16.38
N GLU A 526 -11.31 6.06 15.13
CA GLU A 526 -11.81 7.25 14.44
C GLU A 526 -13.05 6.89 13.60
N LEU A 527 -14.06 7.76 13.63
CA LEU A 527 -15.34 7.56 12.94
C LEU A 527 -15.61 8.67 11.92
N ILE A 528 -16.08 8.34 10.72
CA ILE A 528 -16.78 9.31 9.85
C ILE A 528 -18.27 9.26 10.16
N ILE A 529 -18.81 10.41 10.54
CA ILE A 529 -20.24 10.62 10.73
C ILE A 529 -20.75 11.58 9.64
N LYS A 530 -21.75 11.12 8.88
CA LYS A 530 -22.52 11.90 7.93
C LYS A 530 -23.72 12.54 8.63
N SER A 531 -23.85 13.85 8.51
CA SER A 531 -24.95 14.65 9.06
C SER A 531 -25.53 15.54 7.97
N GLY A 532 -26.63 15.10 7.35
CA GLY A 532 -27.16 15.73 6.14
C GLY A 532 -26.17 15.56 4.97
N ALA A 533 -25.68 16.68 4.44
CA ALA A 533 -24.67 16.70 3.37
C ALA A 533 -23.21 16.78 3.87
N GLU A 534 -22.99 17.06 5.16
CA GLU A 534 -21.65 17.17 5.74
C GLU A 534 -21.12 15.83 6.25
N PHE A 535 -19.84 15.55 6.01
CA PHE A 535 -19.09 14.45 6.62
C PHE A 535 -18.09 15.03 7.64
N LYS A 536 -18.01 14.43 8.83
CA LYS A 536 -17.14 14.85 9.93
C LYS A 536 -16.42 13.65 10.51
N VAL A 537 -15.12 13.82 10.78
CA VAL A 537 -14.32 12.85 11.53
C VAL A 537 -14.41 13.16 13.02
N TYR A 538 -14.57 12.12 13.84
CA TYR A 538 -14.65 12.19 15.30
C TYR A 538 -13.60 11.30 15.95
#